data_AF-A0A031HPV7-F1
#
_entry.id   AF-A0A031HPV7-F1
#
_cell.length_a   1.000
_cell.length_b   1.000
_cell.length_c   1.000
_cell.angle_alpha   90.00
_cell.angle_beta   90.00
_cell.angle_gamma   90.00
#
_symmetry.space_group_name_H-M   'P 1'
#
loop_
_entity.id
_entity.type
_entity.pdbx_description
1 polymer ?
#
loop_
_entity_poly.entity_id
_entity_poly.type
_entity_poly.pdbx_seq_one_letter_code
_entity_poly.pdbx_strand_id
1 'polypeptide(L)'
;MQDWGVEKARYELRDAGRGAFVYMPKADAGNGEPPHWLCPNCFGQRRKSFMQFKGQDKRPGGGNGDTSNYACDGCRSSMKVTYTVKPTNMPPKSES
;
A
#
# COMPACT_ATOMS: atom_id res chain seq x y z
N MET A 1 -19.28 15.76 -12.87
CA MET A 1 -17.92 15.24 -13.10
C MET A 1 -17.39 14.77 -11.75
N GLN A 2 -16.88 13.55 -11.63
CA GLN A 2 -16.36 13.04 -10.35
C GLN A 2 -15.01 13.72 -10.09
N ASP A 3 -14.93 14.48 -8.99
CA ASP A 3 -13.82 15.36 -8.71
C ASP A 3 -12.63 14.57 -8.14
N TRP A 4 -11.75 14.10 -9.03
CA TRP A 4 -10.55 13.34 -8.66
C TRP A 4 -9.67 14.11 -7.65
N GLY A 5 -9.71 15.45 -7.66
CA GLY A 5 -8.98 16.27 -6.70
C GLY A 5 -9.47 16.06 -5.26
N VAL A 6 -10.79 16.04 -5.07
CA VAL A 6 -11.43 15.76 -3.78
C VAL A 6 -11.15 14.34 -3.34
N GLU A 7 -11.24 13.37 -4.26
CA GLU A 7 -10.95 11.98 -3.94
C GLU A 7 -9.48 11.79 -3.53
N LYS A 8 -8.54 12.35 -4.28
CA LYS A 8 -7.11 12.32 -3.98
C LYS A 8 -6.78 12.87 -2.60
N ALA A 9 -7.49 13.91 -2.14
CA ALA A 9 -7.27 14.54 -0.84
C ALA A 9 -7.58 13.61 0.36
N ARG A 10 -8.41 12.57 0.15
CA ARG A 10 -8.76 11.56 1.17
C ARG A 10 -7.69 10.47 1.33
N TYR A 11 -6.72 10.41 0.43
CA TYR A 11 -5.63 9.45 0.48
C TYR A 11 -4.30 10.15 0.78
N GLU A 12 -3.39 9.41 1.38
CA GLU A 12 -2.03 9.84 1.68
C GLU A 12 -1.02 8.83 1.15
N LEU A 13 0.09 9.33 0.60
CA LEU A 13 1.22 8.49 0.22
C LEU A 13 2.00 8.10 1.48
N ARG A 14 2.31 6.82 1.61
CA ARG A 14 3.00 6.25 2.75
C ARG A 14 4.12 5.30 2.30
N ASP A 15 5.23 5.31 3.02
CA ASP A 15 6.32 4.34 2.87
C ASP A 15 5.96 3.06 3.62
N ALA A 16 5.85 1.96 2.88
CA ALA A 16 5.66 0.61 3.43
C ALA A 16 7.01 -0.08 3.72
N GLY A 17 8.12 0.67 3.70
CA GLY A 17 9.49 0.19 3.87
C GLY A 17 10.06 -0.43 2.60
N ARG A 18 11.38 -0.69 2.63
CA ARG A 18 12.14 -1.28 1.50
C ARG A 18 12.01 -0.49 0.18
N GLY A 19 11.74 0.82 0.26
CA GLY A 19 11.51 1.68 -0.90
C GLY A 19 10.15 1.47 -1.59
N ALA A 20 9.21 0.78 -0.93
CA ALA A 20 7.87 0.55 -1.44
C ALA A 20 6.92 1.65 -0.96
N PHE A 21 6.33 2.40 -1.89
CA PHE A 21 5.35 3.44 -1.58
C PHE A 21 3.93 3.01 -1.96
N VAL A 22 2.96 3.32 -1.11
CA VAL A 22 1.53 3.02 -1.32
C VAL A 22 0.66 4.20 -0.92
N TYR A 23 -0.50 4.33 -1.57
CA TYR A 23 -1.53 5.24 -1.10
C TYR A 23 -2.46 4.52 -0.13
N MET A 24 -2.82 5.17 0.96
CA MET A 24 -3.78 4.68 1.94
C MET A 24 -4.83 5.73 2.24
N PRO A 25 -6.08 5.32 2.53
CA PRO A 25 -7.08 6.26 3.02
C PRO A 25 -6.61 6.84 4.36
N LYS A 26 -6.77 8.15 4.53
CA LYS A 26 -6.54 8.82 5.82
C LYS A 26 -7.48 8.23 6.87
N ALA A 27 -7.02 8.09 8.10
CA ALA A 27 -7.84 7.58 9.20
C ALA A 27 -9.14 8.39 9.35
N ASP A 28 -9.06 9.72 9.23
CA ASP A 28 -10.20 10.65 9.31
C ASP A 28 -11.15 10.59 8.11
N ALA A 29 -10.73 9.99 7.00
CA ALA A 29 -11.60 9.77 5.84
C ALA A 29 -12.40 8.46 5.95
N GLY A 30 -12.19 7.69 7.04
CA GLY A 30 -12.66 6.34 7.28
C GLY A 30 -14.18 6.22 7.40
N ASN A 31 -14.83 5.99 6.27
CA ASN A 31 -16.24 5.62 6.19
C ASN A 31 -16.47 4.12 6.56
N GLY A 32 -15.71 3.58 7.51
CA GLY A 32 -15.73 2.16 7.89
C GLY A 32 -15.03 1.20 6.91
N GLU A 33 -14.30 1.71 5.91
CA GLU A 33 -13.58 0.87 4.96
C GLU A 33 -12.30 0.31 5.60
N PRO A 34 -12.00 -0.98 5.43
CA PRO A 34 -10.81 -1.57 6.02
C PRO A 34 -9.53 -0.92 5.44
N PRO A 35 -8.45 -0.83 6.24
CA PRO A 35 -7.18 -0.33 5.77
C PRO A 35 -6.72 -1.12 4.54
N HIS A 36 -6.44 -0.42 3.44
CA HIS A 36 -6.05 -1.03 2.18
C HIS A 36 -4.97 -0.20 1.49
N TRP A 37 -4.19 -0.86 0.64
CA TRP A 37 -3.13 -0.22 -0.14
C TRP A 37 -3.58 -0.01 -1.58
N LEU A 38 -3.36 1.20 -2.07
CA LEU A 38 -3.55 1.57 -3.46
C LEU A 38 -2.20 1.72 -4.15
N CYS A 39 -2.16 1.32 -5.42
CA CYS A 39 -0.98 1.43 -6.26
C CYS A 39 -0.68 2.89 -6.61
N PRO A 40 0.53 3.41 -6.34
CA PRO A 40 0.89 4.79 -6.65
C PRO A 40 0.85 5.09 -8.15
N ASN A 41 1.21 4.11 -8.99
CA ASN A 41 1.20 4.27 -10.44
C ASN A 41 -0.23 4.43 -10.98
N CYS A 42 -1.15 3.57 -10.56
CA CYS A 42 -2.56 3.68 -10.96
C CYS A 42 -3.19 4.95 -10.38
N PHE A 43 -2.90 5.26 -9.11
CA PHE A 43 -3.45 6.43 -8.44
C PHE A 43 -2.98 7.73 -9.12
N GLY A 44 -1.72 7.80 -9.57
CA GLY A 44 -1.24 8.91 -10.40
C GLY A 44 -2.00 9.09 -11.72
N GLN A 45 -2.53 8.00 -12.28
CA GLN A 45 -3.35 7.98 -13.50
C GLN A 45 -4.85 8.16 -13.24
N ARG A 46 -5.24 8.67 -12.06
CA ARG A 46 -6.65 8.85 -11.67
C ARG A 46 -7.45 7.54 -11.60
N ARG A 47 -6.77 6.44 -11.24
CA ARG A 47 -7.34 5.10 -11.13
C ARG A 47 -7.04 4.49 -9.76
N LYS A 48 -8.08 4.10 -9.03
CA LYS A 48 -7.93 3.34 -7.78
C LYS A 48 -7.71 1.87 -8.12
N SER A 49 -6.51 1.37 -7.85
CA SER A 49 -6.20 -0.05 -8.00
C SER A 49 -5.57 -0.56 -6.73
N PHE A 50 -6.13 -1.63 -6.18
CA PHE A 50 -5.70 -2.22 -4.93
C PHE A 50 -4.43 -3.06 -5.13
N MET A 51 -3.53 -2.94 -4.17
CA MET A 51 -2.36 -3.80 -4.09
C MET A 51 -2.76 -5.12 -3.42
N GLN A 52 -2.78 -6.20 -4.21
CA GLN A 52 -3.20 -7.51 -3.74
C GLN A 52 -1.99 -8.30 -3.21
N PHE A 53 -2.15 -8.96 -2.07
CA PHE A 53 -1.14 -9.87 -1.57
C PHE A 53 -1.00 -11.06 -2.52
N LYS A 54 0.23 -11.33 -3.00
CA LYS A 54 0.53 -12.43 -3.92
C LYS A 54 1.26 -13.59 -3.25
N GLY A 55 1.79 -13.39 -2.05
CA GLY A 55 2.48 -14.43 -1.31
C GLY A 55 3.57 -13.89 -0.43
N GLN A 56 4.14 -14.78 0.37
CA GLN A 56 5.27 -14.52 1.25
C GLN A 56 6.50 -15.21 0.68
N ASP A 57 7.57 -14.44 0.53
CA ASP A 57 8.91 -14.98 0.32
C ASP A 57 9.48 -15.34 1.69
N LYS A 58 9.53 -16.64 1.97
CA LYS A 58 10.07 -17.21 3.20
C LYS A 58 11.53 -17.56 2.97
N ARG A 59 12.42 -17.05 3.81
CA ARG A 59 13.81 -17.51 3.77
C ARG A 59 13.95 -18.84 4.49
N PRO A 60 14.81 -19.77 4.00
CA PRO A 60 15.13 -20.97 4.75
C PRO A 60 15.75 -20.59 6.10
N GLY A 61 15.19 -21.11 7.19
CA GLY A 61 15.61 -20.78 8.56
C GLY A 61 14.73 -19.78 9.31
N GLY A 62 13.67 -19.21 8.70
CA GLY A 62 12.57 -18.50 9.36
C GLY A 62 12.97 -17.36 10.31
N GLY A 63 12.81 -16.10 9.90
CA GLY A 63 13.11 -14.96 10.77
C GLY A 63 12.53 -13.62 10.28
N ASN A 64 12.90 -12.53 10.96
CA ASN A 64 12.50 -11.14 10.66
C ASN A 64 12.85 -10.64 9.24
N GLY A 65 13.42 -11.50 8.40
CA GLY A 65 13.78 -11.23 7.02
C GLY A 65 12.73 -11.59 5.98
N ASP A 66 11.61 -12.21 6.37
CA ASP A 66 10.52 -12.59 5.47
C ASP A 66 9.88 -11.37 4.82
N THR A 67 9.55 -11.51 3.54
CA THR A 67 8.92 -10.42 2.78
C THR A 67 7.58 -10.83 2.22
N SER A 68 6.62 -9.91 2.25
CA SER A 68 5.33 -10.05 1.59
C SER A 68 5.41 -9.41 0.22
N ASN A 69 5.07 -10.18 -0.81
CA ASN A 69 4.95 -9.69 -2.17
C ASN A 69 3.52 -9.20 -2.39
N TYR A 70 3.39 -7.97 -2.85
CA TYR A 70 2.13 -7.38 -3.26
C TYR A 70 2.21 -7.01 -4.73
N ALA A 71 1.12 -7.20 -5.46
CA ALA A 71 1.03 -6.78 -6.86
C ALA A 71 -0.28 -6.05 -7.13
N CYS A 72 -0.19 -5.01 -7.94
CA CYS A 72 -1.32 -4.28 -8.45
C CYS A 72 -2.03 -5.10 -9.55
N ASP A 73 -3.34 -5.21 -9.44
CA ASP A 73 -4.17 -5.83 -10.48
C ASP A 73 -4.23 -4.99 -11.77
N GLY A 74 -4.23 -3.66 -11.64
CA GLY A 74 -4.44 -2.75 -12.77
C GLY A 74 -3.22 -2.52 -13.68
N CYS A 75 -2.00 -2.53 -13.14
CA CYS A 75 -0.78 -2.20 -13.88
C CYS A 75 0.34 -3.25 -13.78
N ARG A 76 0.11 -4.35 -13.05
CA ARG A 76 1.11 -5.41 -12.78
C ARG A 76 2.36 -4.96 -12.02
N SER A 77 2.44 -3.72 -11.52
CA SER A 77 3.51 -3.32 -10.61
C SER A 77 3.51 -4.22 -9.38
N SER A 78 4.67 -4.76 -9.03
CA SER A 78 4.88 -5.55 -7.82
C SER A 78 5.79 -4.81 -6.85
N MET A 79 5.58 -5.03 -5.56
CA MET A 79 6.39 -4.48 -4.50
C MET A 79 6.59 -5.52 -3.40
N LYS A 80 7.78 -5.49 -2.79
CA LYS A 80 8.11 -6.36 -1.66
C LYS A 80 8.26 -5.51 -0.41
N VAL A 81 7.51 -5.86 0.62
CA VAL A 81 7.59 -5.23 1.94
C VAL A 81 7.98 -6.28 2.97
N THR A 82 8.42 -5.85 4.14
CA THR A 82 8.65 -6.78 5.25
C THR A 82 7.32 -7.41 5.67
N TYR A 83 7.31 -8.71 5.99
CA TYR A 83 6.09 -9.46 6.34
C TYR A 83 5.26 -8.83 7.47
N THR A 84 5.91 -8.12 8.39
CA THR A 84 5.26 -7.42 9.51
C THR A 84 4.48 -6.18 9.07
N VAL A 85 4.79 -5.62 7.90
CA VAL A 85 4.13 -4.44 7.34
C VAL A 85 2.90 -4.89 6.57
N LYS A 86 1.73 -4.43 7.04
CA LYS A 86 0.42 -4.79 6.50
C LYS A 86 -0.44 -3.54 6.40
N PRO A 87 -1.53 -3.53 5.62
CA PRO A 87 -2.47 -2.41 5.62
C PRO A 87 -3.00 -2.05 7.01
N THR A 88 -3.20 -3.06 7.87
CA THR A 88 -3.68 -2.87 9.24
C THR A 88 -2.60 -2.51 10.25
N ASN A 89 -1.32 -2.68 9.90
CA ASN A 89 -0.17 -2.43 10.78
C ASN A 89 0.93 -1.75 9.98
N MET A 90 0.67 -0.51 9.59
CA MET A 90 1.63 0.29 8.86
C MET A 90 2.58 0.99 9.83
N PRO A 91 3.90 1.00 9.59
CA PRO A 91 4.82 1.82 10.37
C PRO A 91 4.42 3.30 10.33
N PRO A 92 4.70 4.08 11.38
CA PRO A 92 4.47 5.52 11.39
C PRO A 92 5.21 6.16 10.22
N LYS A 93 4.75 7.34 9.77
CA LYS A 93 5.48 8.11 8.75
C LYS A 93 6.90 8.29 9.25
N SER A 94 7.86 7.76 8.51
CA SER A 94 9.27 8.08 8.69
C SER A 94 9.41 9.58 8.37
N GLU A 95 9.35 10.42 9.40
CA GLU A 95 9.78 11.82 9.32
C GLU A 95 11.28 11.78 8.99
N SER A 96 11.62 12.02 7.73
CA SER A 96 13.00 12.27 7.27
C SER A 96 13.26 13.77 7.25
#